data_AF-A0A959EHS6-F1
#
_entry.id   AF-A0A959EHS6-F1
#
_cell.length_a   1.000
_cell.length_b   1.000
_cell.length_c   1.000
_cell.angle_alpha   90.00
_cell.angle_beta   90.00
_cell.angle_gamma   90.00
#
_symmetry.space_group_name_H-M   'P 1'
#
loop_
_entity.id
_entity.type
_entity.pdbx_description
1 polymer ?
#
loop_
_entity_poly.entity_id
_entity_poly.type
_entity_poly.pdbx_seq_one_letter_code
_entity_poly.pdbx_strand_id
1 'polypeptide(L)'
;MITRLFFSSLFLLPLLASAQEMPAPLTAAERAEVVDSISAILDRSYVFPDIGKAIGERLHAKARQGDYDGISDPFQFAETLTEDVRSVNNDLHLSVRFSPQQIAEQRSAVSAEDSLAYLARQRRNMQMSNYGFREVKILDGNIGYLNLTGFYPVTEESGRTAEAAMNLLSNADALIIDLRENGGGDPAMIQLISSYLFDSEPVHLNTFYYRPQD
;
A
#
# COMPACT_ATOMS: atom_id res chain seq x y z
N MET A 1 -39.65 -57.74 -21.82
CA MET A 1 -39.24 -56.85 -20.71
C MET A 1 -37.73 -56.79 -20.70
N ILE A 2 -37.15 -55.69 -21.16
CA ILE A 2 -35.71 -55.53 -21.42
C ILE A 2 -35.04 -54.87 -20.20
N THR A 3 -34.13 -55.61 -19.57
CA THR A 3 -33.26 -55.17 -18.48
C THR A 3 -32.18 -54.22 -19.02
N ARG A 4 -32.11 -52.98 -18.54
CA ARG A 4 -31.01 -52.05 -18.86
C ARG A 4 -30.01 -52.02 -17.70
N LEU A 5 -28.82 -52.55 -17.91
CA LEU A 5 -27.65 -52.29 -17.06
C LEU A 5 -27.09 -50.90 -17.39
N PHE A 6 -26.88 -50.07 -16.36
CA PHE A 6 -26.10 -48.84 -16.45
C PHE A 6 -24.66 -49.13 -16.02
N PHE A 7 -23.71 -48.96 -16.93
CA PHE A 7 -22.28 -48.87 -16.61
C PHE A 7 -21.95 -47.40 -16.30
N SER A 8 -21.50 -47.12 -15.08
CA SER A 8 -20.92 -45.82 -14.72
C SER A 8 -19.40 -45.92 -14.86
N SER A 9 -18.87 -45.24 -15.88
CA SER A 9 -17.43 -45.08 -16.07
C SER A 9 -16.95 -43.89 -15.26
N LEU A 10 -16.17 -44.14 -14.21
CA LEU A 10 -15.55 -43.11 -13.38
C LEU A 10 -14.33 -42.53 -14.13
N PHE A 11 -14.47 -41.33 -14.69
CA PHE A 11 -13.34 -40.57 -15.23
C PHE A 11 -12.54 -39.93 -14.09
N LEU A 12 -11.34 -40.44 -13.80
CA LEU A 12 -10.36 -39.71 -12.97
C LEU A 12 -9.81 -38.54 -13.79
N LEU A 13 -10.20 -37.31 -13.43
CA LEU A 13 -9.49 -36.10 -13.85
C LEU A 13 -8.17 -36.02 -13.06
N PRO A 14 -7.00 -35.92 -13.72
CA PRO A 14 -5.77 -35.66 -13.00
C PRO A 14 -5.82 -34.22 -12.48
N LEU A 15 -5.81 -34.06 -11.16
CA LEU A 15 -5.44 -32.79 -10.55
C LEU A 15 -3.99 -32.51 -10.97
N LEU A 16 -3.80 -31.55 -11.87
CA LEU A 16 -2.53 -30.87 -12.04
C LEU A 16 -2.29 -30.07 -10.75
N ALA A 17 -1.66 -30.71 -9.78
CA ALA A 17 -1.06 -30.02 -8.66
C ALA A 17 0.02 -29.10 -9.25
N SER A 18 -0.25 -27.79 -9.28
CA SER A 18 0.84 -26.83 -9.39
C SER A 18 1.69 -27.02 -8.15
N ALA A 19 2.85 -27.67 -8.30
CA ALA A 19 3.86 -27.64 -7.27
C ALA A 19 4.23 -26.17 -7.08
N GLN A 20 3.92 -25.60 -5.91
CA GLN A 20 4.59 -24.37 -5.50
C GLN A 20 6.09 -24.71 -5.49
N GLU A 21 6.84 -24.10 -6.40
CA GLU A 21 8.30 -24.11 -6.30
C GLU A 21 8.64 -23.49 -4.94
N MET A 22 9.13 -24.33 -4.02
CA MET A 22 9.63 -23.84 -2.76
C MET A 22 10.81 -22.92 -3.05
N PRO A 23 10.92 -21.75 -2.38
CA PRO A 23 12.07 -20.88 -2.54
C PRO A 23 13.36 -21.65 -2.26
N ALA A 24 14.41 -21.36 -3.03
CA ALA A 24 15.73 -21.90 -2.72
C ALA A 24 16.15 -21.46 -1.31
N PRO A 25 16.78 -22.34 -0.50
CA PRO A 25 17.28 -21.98 0.81
C PRO A 25 18.32 -20.87 0.74
N LEU A 26 18.27 -19.90 1.66
CA LEU A 26 19.23 -18.81 1.76
C LEU A 26 20.63 -19.34 2.15
N THR A 27 21.62 -18.88 1.40
CA THR A 27 23.03 -19.02 1.74
C THR A 27 23.46 -17.99 2.80
N ALA A 28 24.59 -18.25 3.45
CA ALA A 28 25.17 -17.29 4.40
C ALA A 28 25.54 -15.95 3.73
N ALA A 29 25.99 -15.99 2.47
CA ALA A 29 26.31 -14.80 1.70
C ALA A 29 25.06 -13.96 1.42
N GLU A 30 23.95 -14.58 1.01
CA GLU A 30 22.69 -13.87 0.76
C GLU A 30 22.11 -13.25 2.04
N ARG A 31 22.18 -13.94 3.18
CA ARG A 31 21.75 -13.36 4.47
C ARG A 31 22.57 -12.12 4.84
N ALA A 32 23.89 -12.18 4.68
CA ALA A 32 24.78 -11.05 4.94
C ALA A 32 24.46 -9.88 4.00
N GLU A 33 24.31 -10.14 2.70
CA GLU A 33 23.97 -9.13 1.69
C GLU A 33 22.63 -8.43 1.99
N VAL A 34 21.62 -9.17 2.44
CA VAL A 34 20.33 -8.61 2.84
C VAL A 34 20.47 -7.68 4.05
N VAL A 35 21.20 -8.10 5.08
CA VAL A 35 21.45 -7.27 6.29
C VAL A 35 22.19 -5.98 5.93
N ASP A 36 23.24 -6.09 5.10
CA ASP A 36 24.02 -4.95 4.64
C ASP A 36 23.15 -3.98 3.82
N SER A 37 22.33 -4.52 2.92
CA SER A 37 21.44 -3.74 2.05
C SER A 37 20.37 -3.00 2.85
N ILE A 38 19.72 -3.66 3.81
CA ILE A 38 18.72 -3.03 4.68
C ILE A 38 19.35 -1.88 5.46
N SER A 39 20.52 -2.11 6.05
CA SER A 39 21.25 -1.10 6.83
C SER A 39 21.59 0.13 5.98
N ALA A 40 22.08 -0.07 4.75
CA ALA A 40 22.38 1.01 3.82
C ALA A 40 21.12 1.78 3.38
N ILE A 41 20.00 1.09 3.13
CA ILE A 41 18.73 1.72 2.78
C ILE A 41 18.21 2.59 3.93
N LEU A 42 18.29 2.07 5.16
CA LEU A 42 17.85 2.78 6.36
C LEU A 42 18.68 4.03 6.64
N ASP A 43 20.01 3.93 6.55
CA ASP A 43 20.91 5.08 6.74
C ASP A 43 20.63 6.21 5.74
N ARG A 44 20.38 5.83 4.48
CA ARG A 44 20.09 6.78 3.40
C ARG A 44 18.68 7.37 3.46
N SER A 45 17.68 6.59 3.84
CA SER A 45 16.28 6.89 3.50
C SER A 45 15.33 6.94 4.68
N TYR A 46 15.72 6.43 5.85
CA TYR A 46 14.82 6.42 7.00
C TYR A 46 14.67 7.81 7.60
N VAL A 47 13.42 8.17 7.91
CA VAL A 47 13.03 9.54 8.31
C VAL A 47 13.71 10.01 9.61
N PHE A 48 14.15 9.08 10.45
CA PHE A 48 14.90 9.38 11.68
C PHE A 48 16.33 8.82 11.55
N PRO A 49 17.33 9.63 11.16
CA PRO A 49 18.67 9.14 10.81
C PRO A 49 19.33 8.30 11.92
N ASP A 50 19.29 8.78 13.16
CA ASP A 50 19.89 8.08 14.31
C ASP A 50 19.23 6.73 14.56
N ILE A 51 17.91 6.63 14.33
CA ILE A 51 17.16 5.39 14.48
C ILE A 51 17.49 4.43 13.34
N GLY A 52 17.57 4.92 12.10
CA GLY A 52 17.95 4.10 10.93
C GLY A 52 19.33 3.47 11.14
N LYS A 53 20.29 4.26 11.64
CA LYS A 53 21.62 3.80 12.01
C LYS A 53 21.59 2.77 13.14
N ALA A 54 20.86 3.03 14.22
CA ALA A 54 20.73 2.11 15.35
C ALA A 54 20.12 0.76 14.94
N ILE A 55 19.16 0.77 14.01
CA ILE A 55 18.59 -0.47 13.43
C ILE A 55 19.67 -1.24 12.66
N GLY A 56 20.40 -0.58 11.76
CA GLY A 56 21.47 -1.23 11.00
C GLY A 56 22.54 -1.85 11.91
N GLU A 57 23.01 -1.10 12.92
CA GLU A 57 23.96 -1.60 13.91
C GLU A 57 23.45 -2.84 14.65
N ARG A 58 22.16 -2.87 15.02
CA ARG A 58 21.50 -4.02 15.64
C ARG A 58 21.50 -5.23 14.71
N LEU A 59 21.07 -5.08 13.45
CA LEU A 59 21.02 -6.18 12.49
C LEU A 59 22.41 -6.79 12.27
N HIS A 60 23.43 -5.96 12.10
CA HIS A 60 24.81 -6.45 11.99
C HIS A 60 25.30 -7.11 13.28
N ALA A 61 24.91 -6.63 14.46
CA ALA A 61 25.29 -7.26 15.73
C ALA A 61 24.70 -8.66 15.86
N LYS A 62 23.42 -8.84 15.53
CA LYS A 62 22.75 -10.15 15.52
C LYS A 62 23.34 -11.10 14.47
N ALA A 63 23.62 -10.59 13.27
CA ALA A 63 24.30 -11.36 12.24
C ALA A 63 25.68 -11.87 12.71
N ARG A 64 26.49 -11.02 13.36
CA ARG A 64 27.80 -11.42 13.91
C ARG A 64 27.71 -12.42 15.08
N GLN A 65 26.60 -12.44 15.80
CA GLN A 65 26.34 -13.39 16.89
C GLN A 65 25.86 -14.75 16.38
N GLY A 66 25.58 -14.87 15.08
CA GLY A 66 25.08 -16.10 14.47
C GLY A 66 23.57 -16.29 14.60
N ASP A 67 22.84 -15.25 15.05
CA ASP A 67 21.39 -15.33 15.29
C ASP A 67 20.59 -15.67 14.01
N TYR A 68 21.18 -15.43 12.84
CA TYR A 68 20.56 -15.69 11.55
C TYR A 68 21.09 -16.96 10.85
N ASP A 69 22.11 -17.61 11.39
CA ASP A 69 22.83 -18.69 10.68
C ASP A 69 21.95 -19.91 10.40
N GLY A 70 21.01 -20.19 11.30
CA GLY A 70 20.05 -21.30 11.19
C GLY A 70 18.84 -21.01 10.31
N ILE A 71 18.66 -19.78 9.83
CA ILE A 71 17.46 -19.36 9.09
C ILE A 71 17.71 -19.50 7.59
N SER A 72 17.23 -20.60 7.00
CA SER A 72 17.37 -20.88 5.57
C SER A 72 16.11 -20.56 4.76
N ASP A 73 14.95 -20.46 5.40
CA ASP A 73 13.70 -20.05 4.73
C ASP A 73 13.67 -18.51 4.56
N PRO A 74 13.57 -18.00 3.31
CA PRO A 74 13.46 -16.57 3.06
C PRO A 74 12.26 -15.89 3.74
N PHE A 75 11.13 -16.60 3.89
CA PHE A 75 9.95 -16.04 4.56
C PHE A 75 10.23 -15.84 6.05
N GLN A 76 10.73 -16.89 6.72
CA GLN A 76 11.11 -16.82 8.13
C GLN A 76 12.19 -15.74 8.37
N PHE A 77 13.15 -15.59 7.46
CA PHE A 77 14.18 -14.57 7.58
C PHE A 77 13.61 -13.16 7.48
N ALA A 78 12.70 -12.90 6.54
CA ALA A 78 12.03 -11.61 6.41
C ALA A 78 11.16 -11.26 7.63
N GLU A 79 10.46 -12.23 8.22
CA GLU A 79 9.70 -12.06 9.46
C GLU A 79 10.63 -11.71 10.64
N THR A 80 11.72 -12.48 10.81
CA THR A 80 12.71 -12.24 11.87
C THR A 80 13.33 -10.85 11.75
N LEU A 81 13.72 -10.44 10.53
CA LEU A 81 14.24 -9.09 10.29
C LEU A 81 13.18 -8.03 10.58
N THR A 82 11.90 -8.27 10.27
CA THR A 82 10.81 -7.34 10.59
C THR A 82 10.67 -7.13 12.10
N GLU A 83 10.76 -8.18 12.90
CA GLU A 83 10.74 -8.08 14.36
C GLU A 83 11.95 -7.29 14.86
N ASP A 84 13.14 -7.56 14.32
CA ASP A 84 14.36 -6.89 14.73
C ASP A 84 14.38 -5.41 14.40
N VAL A 85 13.97 -5.01 13.19
CA VAL A 85 13.92 -3.58 12.83
C VAL A 85 12.89 -2.82 13.68
N ARG A 86 11.75 -3.46 13.99
CA ARG A 86 10.70 -2.85 14.83
C ARG A 86 11.08 -2.81 16.30
N SER A 87 11.92 -3.72 16.79
CA SER A 87 12.32 -3.75 18.20
C SER A 87 13.08 -2.49 18.66
N VAL A 88 13.63 -1.70 17.73
CA VAL A 88 14.37 -0.48 18.04
C VAL A 88 13.44 0.74 18.19
N ASN A 89 12.38 0.82 17.40
CA ASN A 89 11.57 2.04 17.26
C ASN A 89 10.04 1.84 17.39
N ASN A 90 9.56 0.60 17.39
CA ASN A 90 8.15 0.22 17.30
C ASN A 90 7.40 0.79 16.08
N ASP A 91 8.12 1.13 15.01
CA ASP A 91 7.53 1.66 13.78
C ASP A 91 6.90 0.54 12.95
N LEU A 92 5.58 0.45 13.00
CA LEU A 92 4.83 -0.57 12.29
C LEU A 92 4.83 -0.39 10.76
N HIS A 93 5.27 0.76 10.23
CA HIS A 93 5.42 0.98 8.79
C HIS A 93 6.68 0.32 8.24
N LEU A 94 7.67 0.05 9.08
CA LEU A 94 8.90 -0.61 8.67
C LEU A 94 8.72 -2.13 8.73
N SER A 95 8.88 -2.81 7.60
CA SER A 95 8.85 -4.28 7.50
C SER A 95 9.72 -4.77 6.35
N VAL A 96 10.23 -5.99 6.49
CA VAL A 96 10.95 -6.71 5.44
C VAL A 96 10.03 -7.81 4.93
N ARG A 97 9.89 -7.93 3.60
CA ARG A 97 9.02 -8.91 2.97
C ARG A 97 9.75 -9.65 1.87
N PHE A 98 9.58 -10.97 1.84
CA PHE A 98 10.03 -11.79 0.73
C PHE A 98 8.89 -11.94 -0.30
N SER A 99 9.01 -11.24 -1.43
CA SER A 99 7.97 -11.17 -2.48
C SER A 99 8.56 -11.34 -3.89
N PRO A 100 9.10 -12.51 -4.25
CA PRO A 100 9.82 -12.71 -5.53
C PRO A 100 8.97 -12.42 -6.77
N GLN A 101 7.68 -12.78 -6.75
CA GLN A 101 6.75 -12.48 -7.86
C GLN A 101 6.57 -10.97 -8.05
N GLN A 102 6.33 -10.22 -6.97
CA GLN A 102 6.18 -8.76 -7.03
C GLN A 102 7.44 -8.08 -7.57
N ILE A 103 8.63 -8.55 -7.15
CA ILE A 103 9.91 -8.03 -7.66
C ILE A 103 10.09 -8.36 -9.16
N ALA A 104 9.72 -9.57 -9.58
CA ALA A 104 9.75 -9.94 -11.00
C ALA A 104 8.80 -9.06 -11.82
N GLU A 105 7.58 -8.83 -11.33
CA GLU A 105 6.60 -7.94 -11.96
C GLU A 105 7.13 -6.50 -12.08
N GLN A 106 7.72 -5.96 -11.02
CA GLN A 106 8.34 -4.64 -11.02
C GLN A 106 9.49 -4.52 -12.04
N ARG A 107 10.32 -5.57 -12.16
CA ARG A 107 11.40 -5.64 -13.15
C ARG A 107 10.88 -5.82 -14.58
N SER A 108 9.68 -6.39 -14.73
CA SER A 108 9.02 -6.67 -16.01
C SER A 108 8.13 -5.53 -16.53
N ALA A 109 8.03 -4.39 -15.83
CA ALA A 109 7.38 -3.20 -16.33
C ALA A 109 8.23 -2.58 -17.46
N VAL A 110 7.93 -2.95 -18.71
CA VAL A 110 8.94 -3.04 -19.80
C VAL A 110 8.62 -2.19 -21.05
N SER A 111 7.50 -1.46 -21.16
CA SER A 111 7.28 -0.59 -22.33
C SER A 111 6.47 0.68 -22.08
N ALA A 112 6.64 1.67 -22.97
CA ALA A 112 5.86 2.90 -22.98
C ALA A 112 4.36 2.65 -23.30
N GLU A 113 4.06 1.63 -24.10
CA GLU A 113 2.68 1.25 -24.46
C GLU A 113 1.94 0.64 -23.26
N ASP A 114 2.60 -0.26 -22.53
CA ASP A 114 2.06 -0.83 -21.29
C ASP A 114 1.81 0.24 -20.24
N SER A 115 2.71 1.23 -20.17
CA SER A 115 2.58 2.38 -19.27
C SER A 115 1.36 3.25 -19.62
N LEU A 116 1.10 3.52 -20.90
CA LEU A 116 -0.08 4.27 -21.33
C LEU A 116 -1.39 3.52 -21.07
N ALA A 117 -1.43 2.22 -21.37
CA ALA A 117 -2.60 1.38 -21.11
C ALA A 117 -2.90 1.29 -19.60
N TYR A 118 -1.85 1.18 -18.77
CA TYR A 118 -1.96 1.23 -17.32
C TYR A 118 -2.55 2.57 -16.84
N LEU A 119 -2.00 3.71 -17.28
CA LEU A 119 -2.48 5.03 -16.90
C LEU A 119 -3.93 5.27 -17.33
N ALA A 120 -4.32 4.82 -18.54
CA ALA A 120 -5.69 4.91 -19.02
C ALA A 120 -6.67 4.07 -18.17
N ARG A 121 -6.25 2.87 -17.75
CA ARG A 121 -7.04 2.03 -16.82
C ARG A 121 -7.17 2.69 -15.45
N GLN A 122 -6.07 3.22 -14.91
CA GLN A 122 -6.12 3.96 -13.64
C GLN A 122 -7.12 5.11 -13.74
N ARG A 123 -7.00 5.98 -14.76
CA ARG A 123 -7.93 7.10 -14.97
C ARG A 123 -9.39 6.66 -15.02
N ARG A 124 -9.71 5.62 -15.80
CA ARG A 124 -11.08 5.07 -15.86
C ARG A 124 -11.57 4.59 -14.51
N ASN A 125 -10.74 3.92 -13.71
CA ASN A 125 -11.11 3.47 -12.38
C ASN A 125 -11.38 4.66 -11.42
N MET A 126 -10.57 5.73 -11.50
CA MET A 126 -10.80 6.96 -10.75
C MET A 126 -12.15 7.59 -11.14
N GLN A 127 -12.42 7.70 -12.45
CA GLN A 127 -13.68 8.23 -12.97
C GLN A 127 -14.90 7.39 -12.53
N MET A 128 -14.82 6.06 -12.64
CA MET A 128 -15.91 5.16 -12.23
C MET A 128 -16.25 5.25 -10.74
N SER A 129 -15.29 5.66 -9.91
CA SER A 129 -15.48 5.87 -8.47
C SER A 129 -15.78 7.32 -8.10
N ASN A 130 -16.00 8.20 -9.08
CA ASN A 130 -16.12 9.65 -8.90
C ASN A 130 -14.98 10.22 -8.05
N TYR A 131 -13.74 9.73 -8.27
CA TYR A 131 -12.55 10.16 -7.55
C TYR A 131 -12.67 9.99 -6.02
N GLY A 132 -13.45 9.01 -5.58
CA GLY A 132 -13.73 8.74 -4.18
C GLY A 132 -15.00 9.38 -3.64
N PHE A 133 -15.63 10.33 -4.35
CA PHE A 133 -16.87 10.99 -3.92
C PHE A 133 -18.08 10.07 -4.19
N ARG A 134 -18.31 9.13 -3.28
CA ARG A 134 -19.32 8.08 -3.44
C ARG A 134 -20.74 8.59 -3.27
N GLU A 135 -20.96 9.45 -2.28
CA GLU A 135 -22.29 9.99 -1.96
C GLU A 135 -22.16 11.40 -1.40
N VAL A 136 -23.04 12.29 -1.86
CA VAL A 136 -23.16 13.67 -1.36
C VAL A 136 -24.64 13.98 -1.24
N LYS A 137 -25.13 14.31 -0.04
CA LYS A 137 -26.55 14.61 0.19
C LYS A 137 -26.78 15.50 1.40
N ILE A 138 -27.97 16.08 1.49
CA ILE A 138 -28.49 16.74 2.69
C ILE A 138 -29.44 15.77 3.39
N LEU A 139 -29.15 15.46 4.65
CA LEU A 139 -29.99 14.66 5.55
C LEU A 139 -31.04 15.55 6.23
N ASP A 140 -32.02 14.91 6.87
CA ASP A 140 -33.00 15.59 7.72
C ASP A 140 -32.30 16.48 8.76
N GLY A 141 -32.87 17.66 9.01
CA GLY A 141 -32.25 18.67 9.88
C GLY A 141 -31.12 19.48 9.22
N ASN A 142 -31.04 19.48 7.88
CA ASN A 142 -30.05 20.24 7.10
C ASN A 142 -28.59 19.85 7.39
N ILE A 143 -28.35 18.55 7.61
CA ILE A 143 -27.02 18.01 7.85
C ILE A 143 -26.44 17.52 6.53
N GLY A 144 -25.34 18.12 6.08
CA GLY A 144 -24.58 17.67 4.95
C GLY A 144 -23.93 16.32 5.24
N TYR A 145 -23.96 15.41 4.27
CA TYR A 145 -23.32 14.10 4.36
C TYR A 145 -22.45 13.89 3.12
N LEU A 146 -21.17 13.62 3.36
CA LEU A 146 -20.17 13.28 2.35
C LEU A 146 -19.60 11.90 2.66
N ASN A 147 -19.86 10.91 1.80
CA ASN A 147 -19.13 9.64 1.80
C ASN A 147 -17.95 9.75 0.83
N LEU A 148 -16.74 9.78 1.39
CA LEU A 148 -15.51 9.87 0.64
C LEU A 148 -14.70 8.58 0.84
N THR A 149 -14.59 7.75 -0.19
CA THR A 149 -13.95 6.42 -0.11
C THR A 149 -12.46 6.43 -0.46
N GLY A 150 -11.90 7.59 -0.80
CA GLY A 150 -10.46 7.74 -1.05
C GLY A 150 -10.10 9.17 -1.42
N PHE A 151 -8.85 9.56 -1.16
CA PHE A 151 -8.30 10.85 -1.55
C PHE A 151 -7.56 10.68 -2.89
N TYR A 152 -8.24 10.85 -4.01
CA TYR A 152 -7.59 10.69 -5.32
C TYR A 152 -6.73 11.91 -5.67
N PRO A 153 -5.69 11.78 -6.51
CA PRO A 153 -4.87 12.92 -6.93
C PRO A 153 -5.70 14.06 -7.48
N VAL A 154 -5.31 15.30 -7.16
CA VAL A 154 -5.99 16.50 -7.67
C VAL A 154 -5.59 16.72 -9.13
N THR A 155 -6.59 16.62 -10.00
CA THR A 155 -6.54 16.88 -11.43
C THR A 155 -7.66 17.88 -11.76
N GLU A 156 -7.74 18.37 -12.99
CA GLU A 156 -8.87 19.21 -13.41
C GLU A 156 -10.23 18.50 -13.17
N GLU A 157 -10.32 17.20 -13.49
CA GLU A 157 -11.56 16.44 -13.36
C GLU A 157 -11.90 16.15 -11.89
N SER A 158 -10.94 15.62 -11.11
CA SER A 158 -11.18 15.31 -9.69
C SER A 158 -11.37 16.57 -8.83
N GLY A 159 -10.70 17.66 -9.16
CA GLY A 159 -10.88 18.97 -8.52
C GLY A 159 -12.29 19.51 -8.75
N ARG A 160 -12.81 19.44 -9.98
CA ARG A 160 -14.20 19.81 -10.27
C ARG A 160 -15.22 18.93 -9.55
N THR A 161 -14.95 17.62 -9.40
CA THR A 161 -15.81 16.74 -8.61
C THR A 161 -15.83 17.14 -7.15
N ALA A 162 -14.67 17.45 -6.56
CA ALA A 162 -14.59 17.96 -5.19
C ALA A 162 -15.33 19.28 -5.02
N GLU A 163 -15.11 20.23 -5.93
CA GLU A 163 -15.81 21.53 -5.95
C GLU A 163 -17.32 21.35 -6.00
N ALA A 164 -17.83 20.50 -6.90
CA ALA A 164 -19.26 20.25 -7.02
C ALA A 164 -19.87 19.66 -5.74
N ALA A 165 -19.16 18.70 -5.11
CA ALA A 165 -19.58 18.09 -3.86
C ALA A 165 -19.64 19.13 -2.72
N MET A 166 -18.58 19.93 -2.55
CA MET A 166 -18.51 20.92 -1.48
C MET A 166 -19.49 22.07 -1.71
N ASN A 167 -19.72 22.49 -2.95
CA ASN A 167 -20.73 23.50 -3.28
C ASN A 167 -22.15 23.03 -2.95
N LEU A 168 -22.48 21.75 -3.17
CA LEU A 168 -23.78 21.19 -2.78
C LEU A 168 -24.00 21.28 -1.27
N LEU A 169 -22.93 21.07 -0.49
CA LEU A 169 -22.95 21.05 0.98
C LEU A 169 -22.84 22.45 1.61
N SER A 170 -22.62 23.50 0.83
CA SER A 170 -22.28 24.85 1.31
C SER A 170 -23.30 25.52 2.24
N ASN A 171 -24.57 25.10 2.19
CA ASN A 171 -25.65 25.65 3.01
C ASN A 171 -26.10 24.72 4.14
N ALA A 172 -25.37 23.62 4.38
CA ALA A 172 -25.66 22.72 5.48
C ALA A 172 -25.30 23.35 6.83
N ASP A 173 -26.11 23.12 7.86
CA ASP A 173 -25.86 23.62 9.21
C ASP A 173 -24.79 22.79 9.95
N ALA A 174 -24.59 21.55 9.53
CA ALA A 174 -23.56 20.65 10.04
C ALA A 174 -23.09 19.69 8.94
N LEU A 175 -21.89 19.12 9.08
CA LEU A 175 -21.32 18.18 8.12
C LEU A 175 -20.93 16.87 8.79
N ILE A 176 -21.28 15.76 8.15
CA ILE A 176 -20.75 14.43 8.42
C ILE A 176 -19.87 14.03 7.24
N ILE A 177 -18.58 13.82 7.49
CA ILE A 177 -17.65 13.23 6.52
C ILE A 177 -17.44 11.77 6.90
N ASP A 178 -18.02 10.86 6.13
CA ASP A 178 -17.88 9.43 6.32
C ASP A 178 -16.63 8.91 5.59
N LEU A 179 -15.66 8.46 6.39
CA LEU A 179 -14.39 7.92 5.95
C LEU A 179 -14.22 6.43 6.33
N ARG A 180 -15.30 5.74 6.73
CA ARG A 180 -15.21 4.36 7.25
C ARG A 180 -14.65 3.36 6.23
N GLU A 181 -14.85 3.62 4.94
CA GLU A 181 -14.32 2.82 3.84
C GLU A 181 -13.18 3.54 3.10
N ASN A 182 -12.63 4.62 3.68
CA ASN A 182 -11.56 5.40 3.07
C ASN A 182 -10.19 4.80 3.37
N GLY A 183 -9.49 4.37 2.32
CA GLY A 183 -8.13 3.79 2.41
C GLY A 183 -6.99 4.82 2.41
N GLY A 184 -7.28 6.12 2.48
CA GLY A 184 -6.32 7.20 2.33
C GLY A 184 -6.17 7.67 0.88
N GLY A 185 -4.98 8.17 0.54
CA GLY A 185 -4.63 8.61 -0.81
C GLY A 185 -3.71 9.83 -0.84
N ASP A 186 -3.99 10.76 -1.73
CA ASP A 186 -3.18 11.92 -2.06
C ASP A 186 -3.44 13.10 -1.10
N PRO A 187 -2.39 13.66 -0.46
CA PRO A 187 -2.54 14.78 0.47
C PRO A 187 -3.01 16.09 -0.19
N ALA A 188 -2.86 16.27 -1.50
CA ALA A 188 -3.38 17.45 -2.18
C ALA A 188 -4.91 17.50 -2.15
N MET A 189 -5.59 16.35 -2.21
CA MET A 189 -7.05 16.31 -2.08
C MET A 189 -7.50 16.59 -0.64
N ILE A 190 -6.70 16.15 0.35
CA ILE A 190 -6.91 16.53 1.75
C ILE A 190 -6.84 18.05 1.89
N GLN A 191 -5.83 18.68 1.31
CA GLN A 191 -5.68 20.13 1.30
C GLN A 191 -6.88 20.83 0.64
N LEU A 192 -7.30 20.37 -0.53
CA LEU A 192 -8.43 20.95 -1.26
C LEU A 192 -9.74 20.85 -0.47
N ILE A 193 -10.06 19.70 0.11
CA ILE A 193 -11.29 19.55 0.91
C ILE A 193 -11.19 20.41 2.18
N SER A 194 -10.03 20.44 2.82
CA SER A 194 -9.79 21.24 4.02
C SER A 194 -9.99 22.73 3.75
N SER A 195 -9.66 23.25 2.57
CA SER A 195 -9.85 24.68 2.28
C SER A 195 -11.31 25.14 2.25
N TYR A 196 -12.28 24.22 2.17
CA TYR A 196 -13.71 24.54 2.33
C TYR A 196 -14.16 24.59 3.80
N LEU A 197 -13.32 24.12 4.73
CA LEU A 197 -13.62 23.99 6.16
C LEU A 197 -12.87 25.00 7.02
N PHE A 198 -11.97 25.77 6.42
CA PHE A 198 -11.24 26.86 7.05
C PHE A 198 -11.65 28.21 6.44
N ASP A 199 -11.37 29.29 7.16
CA ASP A 199 -11.56 30.65 6.66
C ASP A 199 -10.62 30.96 5.48
N SER A 200 -10.80 32.13 4.87
CA SER A 200 -9.99 32.57 3.72
C SER A 200 -8.50 32.73 4.00
N GLU A 201 -8.11 32.83 5.28
CA GLU A 201 -6.71 32.93 5.69
C GLU A 201 -6.03 31.55 5.60
N PRO A 202 -4.91 31.43 4.85
CA PRO A 202 -4.22 30.15 4.72
C PRO A 202 -3.78 29.55 6.06
N VAL A 203 -4.20 28.31 6.32
CA VAL A 203 -3.80 27.54 7.50
C VAL A 203 -2.70 26.54 7.12
N HIS A 204 -1.63 26.48 7.91
CA HIS A 204 -0.62 25.44 7.77
C HIS A 204 -1.18 24.09 8.24
N LEU A 205 -1.41 23.16 7.32
CA LEU A 205 -1.95 21.84 7.63
C LEU A 205 -0.87 20.87 8.09
N ASN A 206 0.18 20.70 7.27
CA ASN A 206 1.27 19.78 7.53
C ASN A 206 2.53 20.17 6.75
N THR A 207 3.66 19.63 7.18
CA THR A 207 4.92 19.62 6.44
C THR A 207 5.28 18.19 6.11
N PHE A 208 5.56 17.89 4.85
CA PHE A 208 6.16 16.63 4.46
C PHE A 208 7.67 16.77 4.46
N TYR A 209 8.34 15.88 5.19
CA TYR A 209 9.79 15.76 5.18
C TYR A 209 10.16 14.46 4.47
N TYR A 210 11.07 14.56 3.51
CA TYR A 210 11.49 13.45 2.67
C TYR A 210 13.01 13.31 2.70
N ARG A 211 13.47 12.46 3.63
CA ARG A 211 14.89 12.22 3.92
C ARG A 211 15.79 12.06 2.69
N PRO A 212 15.40 11.34 1.62
CA PRO A 212 16.28 11.19 0.45
C PRO A 212 16.58 12.48 -0.33
N GLN A 213 15.90 13.59 -0.03
CA GLN A 213 16.13 14.91 -0.64
C GLN A 213 16.94 15.87 0.25
N ASP A 214 17.36 15.45 1.43
CA ASP A 214 18.24 16.22 2.32
C ASP A 214 19.66 16.44 1.78
#